data_AF-A0A1G0NVC3-F1
#
_entry.id   AF-A0A1G0NVC3-F1
#
_cell.length_a   1.000
_cell.length_b   1.000
_cell.length_c   1.000
_cell.angle_alpha   90.00
_cell.angle_beta   90.00
_cell.angle_gamma   90.00
#
_symmetry.space_group_name_H-M   'P 1'
#
loop_
_entity.id
_entity.type
_entity.pdbx_description
1 polymer ?
#
loop_
_entity_poly.entity_id
_entity_poly.type
_entity_poly.pdbx_seq_one_letter_code
_entity_poly.pdbx_strand_id
1 'polypeptide(L)'
;MKIGYARGAAILAAAHCKIPMSEYSPREIKKSIVGRGGASKEQVSFMIKTLLAAKEIKMKYDESDALAVALCHAFRMGNHKKRSTDWKAFVEQFPDRIVNT
;
A
#
# COMPACT_ATOMS: atom_id res chain seq x y z
N MET A 1 -24.55 4.83 10.11
CA MET A 1 -24.59 6.28 9.84
C MET A 1 -23.49 7.12 10.51
N LYS A 2 -22.71 6.64 11.49
CA LYS A 2 -21.71 7.48 12.20
C LYS A 2 -20.37 7.69 11.47
N ILE A 3 -19.91 6.70 10.69
CA ILE A 3 -18.58 6.72 10.08
C ILE A 3 -18.44 7.71 8.90
N GLY A 4 -19.54 7.94 8.17
CA GLY A 4 -19.54 8.87 7.03
C GLY A 4 -19.33 10.32 7.46
N TYR A 5 -19.95 10.74 8.57
CA TYR A 5 -19.76 12.08 9.14
C TYR A 5 -18.33 12.29 9.62
N ALA A 6 -17.76 11.31 10.33
CA ALA A 6 -16.38 11.39 10.80
C ALA A 6 -15.39 11.53 9.63
N ARG A 7 -15.56 10.72 8.57
CA ARG A 7 -14.72 10.80 7.37
C ARG A 7 -14.90 12.13 6.64
N GLY A 8 -16.13 12.62 6.50
CA GLY A 8 -16.42 13.91 5.87
C GLY A 8 -15.74 15.08 6.59
N ALA A 9 -15.81 15.10 7.92
CA ALA A 9 -15.13 16.11 8.73
C ALA A 9 -13.60 16.06 8.57
N ALA A 10 -13.01 14.86 8.56
CA ALA A 10 -11.57 14.69 8.36
C ALA A 10 -11.10 15.15 6.97
N ILE A 11 -11.84 14.82 5.91
CA ILE A 11 -11.55 15.24 4.53
C ILE A 11 -11.65 16.77 4.42
N LEU A 12 -12.70 17.38 4.97
CA LEU A 12 -12.88 18.83 4.94
C LEU A 12 -11.72 19.55 5.64
N ALA A 13 -11.31 19.07 6.82
CA ALA A 13 -10.17 19.63 7.55
C ALA A 13 -8.86 19.51 6.76
N ALA A 14 -8.60 18.34 6.15
CA ALA A 14 -7.42 18.14 5.31
C ALA A 14 -7.40 19.08 4.09
N ALA A 15 -8.56 19.24 3.43
CA ALA A 15 -8.72 20.13 2.29
C ALA A 15 -8.50 21.60 2.68
N HIS A 16 -9.05 22.04 3.82
CA HIS A 16 -8.86 23.40 4.34
C HIS A 16 -7.39 23.70 4.64
N CYS A 17 -6.65 22.71 5.14
CA CYS A 17 -5.21 22.81 5.39
C CYS A 17 -4.33 22.59 4.15
N LYS A 18 -4.92 22.41 2.96
CA LYS A 18 -4.21 22.11 1.70
C LYS A 18 -3.29 20.87 1.78
N ILE A 19 -3.67 19.88 2.57
CA ILE A 19 -2.94 18.62 2.69
C ILE A 19 -3.34 17.71 1.52
N PRO A 20 -2.39 17.20 0.72
CA PRO A 20 -2.70 16.25 -0.35
C PRO A 20 -3.37 14.98 0.22
N MET A 21 -4.52 14.63 -0.34
CA MET A 21 -5.29 13.46 0.06
C MET A 21 -5.27 12.40 -1.03
N SER A 22 -5.25 11.13 -0.63
CA SER A 22 -5.30 9.98 -1.53
C SER A 22 -6.29 8.97 -1.00
N GLU A 23 -7.09 8.41 -1.89
CA GLU A 23 -8.05 7.37 -1.55
C GLU A 23 -7.62 6.03 -2.12
N TYR A 24 -7.84 4.97 -1.35
CA TYR A 24 -7.51 3.59 -1.72
C TYR A 24 -8.71 2.70 -1.48
N SER A 25 -9.02 1.85 -2.47
CA SER A 25 -10.03 0.82 -2.28
C SER A 25 -9.52 -0.28 -1.31
N PRO A 26 -10.42 -0.98 -0.59
CA PRO A 26 -10.02 -2.09 0.27
C PRO A 26 -9.21 -3.18 -0.46
N ARG A 27 -9.53 -3.42 -1.74
CA ARG A 27 -8.79 -4.36 -2.59
C ARG A 27 -7.37 -3.89 -2.89
N GLU A 28 -7.18 -2.60 -3.18
CA GLU A 28 -5.85 -2.04 -3.40
C GLU A 28 -4.98 -2.12 -2.15
N ILE A 29 -5.54 -1.79 -0.99
CA ILE A 29 -4.83 -1.88 0.29
C ILE A 29 -4.36 -3.33 0.49
N LYS A 30 -5.27 -4.30 0.43
CA LYS A 30 -4.94 -5.72 0.57
C LYS A 30 -3.89 -6.20 -0.44
N LYS A 31 -4.02 -5.76 -1.70
CA LYS A 31 -3.06 -6.10 -2.76
C LYS A 31 -1.68 -5.50 -2.50
N SER A 32 -1.60 -4.27 -1.99
CA SER A 32 -0.32 -3.60 -1.70
C SER A 32 0.47 -4.30 -0.58
N ILE A 33 -0.22 -4.86 0.41
CA ILE A 33 0.40 -5.49 1.57
C ILE A 33 0.67 -6.98 1.36
N VAL A 34 -0.33 -7.72 0.84
CA VAL A 34 -0.31 -9.19 0.75
C VAL A 34 -0.07 -9.68 -0.69
N GLY A 35 -0.09 -8.78 -1.68
CA GLY A 35 0.01 -9.13 -3.10
C GLY A 35 -1.31 -9.56 -3.74
N ARG A 36 -2.35 -9.87 -2.95
CA ARG A 36 -3.67 -10.29 -3.43
C ARG A 36 -4.80 -9.46 -2.82
N GLY A 37 -5.65 -8.87 -3.66
CA GLY A 37 -6.77 -8.03 -3.21
C GLY A 37 -7.89 -8.76 -2.43
N GLY A 38 -7.92 -10.09 -2.51
CA GLY A 38 -8.87 -10.94 -1.78
C GLY A 38 -8.38 -11.45 -0.42
N ALA A 39 -7.27 -10.92 0.12
CA ALA A 39 -6.70 -11.37 1.39
C ALA A 39 -7.66 -11.17 2.58
N SER A 40 -7.55 -12.04 3.59
CA SER A 40 -8.29 -11.92 4.85
C SER A 40 -7.68 -10.84 5.77
N LYS A 41 -8.42 -10.42 6.80
CA LYS A 41 -7.91 -9.41 7.75
C LYS A 41 -6.74 -9.94 8.56
N GLU A 42 -6.74 -11.22 8.87
CA GLU A 42 -5.68 -11.94 9.60
C GLU A 42 -4.39 -11.96 8.76
N GLN A 43 -4.51 -12.24 7.45
CA GLN A 43 -3.37 -12.20 6.53
C GLN A 43 -2.76 -10.80 6.43
N VAL A 44 -3.61 -9.76 6.36
CA VAL A 44 -3.14 -8.37 6.35
C VAL A 44 -2.42 -8.02 7.65
N SER A 45 -3.02 -8.31 8.81
CA SER A 45 -2.43 -8.04 10.12
C SER A 45 -1.09 -8.77 10.32
N PHE A 46 -1.02 -10.05 9.93
CA PHE A 46 0.22 -10.83 9.96
C PHE A 46 1.31 -10.19 9.09
N MET A 47 0.97 -9.80 7.87
CA MET A 47 1.91 -9.16 6.95
C MET A 47 2.40 -7.81 7.47
N ILE A 48 1.52 -6.99 8.06
CA ILE A 48 1.91 -5.70 8.66
C ILE A 48 2.92 -5.90 9.79
N LYS A 49 2.68 -6.86 10.70
CA LYS A 49 3.64 -7.17 11.77
C LYS A 49 4.98 -7.63 11.21
N THR A 50 4.96 -8.40 10.12
CA THR A 50 6.17 -8.87 9.45
C THR A 50 6.93 -7.72 8.81
N LEU A 51 6.24 -6.83 8.08
CA LEU A 51 6.83 -5.67 7.39
C LEU A 51 7.40 -4.63 8.36
N LEU A 52 6.77 -4.45 9.52
CA LEU A 52 7.19 -3.48 10.53
C LEU A 52 8.09 -4.08 11.62
N ALA A 53 8.52 -5.34 11.47
CA ALA A 53 9.29 -6.08 12.49
C ALA A 53 8.64 -6.07 13.90
N ALA A 54 7.32 -5.91 13.98
CA ALA A 54 6.55 -5.71 15.21
C ALA A 54 5.97 -7.03 15.76
N LYS A 55 6.74 -8.12 15.73
CA LYS A 55 6.24 -9.48 16.00
C LYS A 55 5.62 -9.65 17.39
N GLU A 56 6.11 -8.92 18.39
CA GLU A 56 5.65 -9.04 19.79
C GLU A 56 4.42 -8.18 20.11
N ILE A 57 3.99 -7.30 19.21
CA ILE A 57 2.89 -6.38 19.49
C ILE A 57 1.54 -7.07 19.26
N LYS A 58 0.71 -7.10 20.31
CA LYS A 58 -0.73 -7.42 20.20
C LYS A 58 -1.46 -6.25 19.54
N MET A 59 -1.41 -6.21 18.22
CA MET A 59 -2.09 -5.21 17.40
C MET A 59 -3.58 -5.53 17.28
N LYS A 60 -4.44 -4.53 17.54
CA LYS A 60 -5.88 -4.61 17.30
C LYS A 60 -6.20 -4.50 15.79
N TYR A 61 -7.38 -4.93 15.38
CA TYR A 61 -7.77 -4.87 13.96
C TYR A 61 -7.84 -3.44 13.43
N ASP A 62 -8.34 -2.47 14.21
CA ASP A 62 -8.42 -1.07 13.78
C ASP A 62 -7.04 -0.44 13.58
N GLU A 63 -6.09 -0.76 14.45
CA GLU A 63 -4.68 -0.34 14.34
C GLU A 63 -4.04 -0.93 13.08
N SER A 64 -4.31 -2.21 12.81
CA SER A 64 -3.84 -2.89 11.61
C SER A 64 -4.42 -2.28 10.33
N ASP A 65 -5.70 -1.92 10.33
CA ASP A 65 -6.37 -1.33 9.17
C ASP A 65 -5.81 0.09 8.88
N ALA A 66 -5.51 0.88 9.93
CA ALA A 66 -4.86 2.20 9.77
C ALA A 66 -3.42 2.08 9.23
N LEU A 67 -2.62 1.16 9.77
CA LEU A 67 -1.26 0.91 9.28
C LEU A 67 -1.26 0.37 7.85
N ALA A 68 -2.24 -0.44 7.47
CA ALA A 68 -2.40 -0.94 6.11
C ALA A 68 -2.56 0.22 5.10
N VAL A 69 -3.40 1.21 5.43
CA VAL A 69 -3.61 2.39 4.58
C VAL A 69 -2.33 3.20 4.44
N ALA A 70 -1.61 3.43 5.55
CA ALA A 70 -0.36 4.17 5.56
C ALA A 70 0.73 3.49 4.71
N LEU A 71 0.92 2.17 4.88
CA LEU A 71 1.87 1.38 4.09
C LEU A 71 1.48 1.36 2.61
N CYS A 72 0.18 1.22 2.30
CA CYS A 72 -0.32 1.29 0.92
C CYS A 72 0.07 2.62 0.25
N HIS A 73 -0.11 3.73 0.97
CA HIS A 73 0.30 5.06 0.49
C HIS A 73 1.82 5.13 0.26
N ALA A 74 2.61 4.72 1.25
CA ALA A 74 4.08 4.74 1.18
C ALA A 74 4.62 3.90 0.00
N PHE A 75 4.08 2.69 -0.21
CA PHE A 75 4.45 1.84 -1.34
C PHE A 75 4.07 2.44 -2.70
N ARG A 76 2.98 3.23 -2.76
CA ARG A 76 2.59 3.94 -3.98
C ARG A 76 3.51 5.13 -4.28
N MET A 77 3.96 5.84 -3.24
CA MET A 77 4.92 6.94 -3.39
C MET A 77 6.29 6.44 -3.89
N GLY A 78 6.77 5.30 -3.39
CA GLY A 78 8.10 4.76 -3.71
C GLY A 78 8.25 4.05 -5.07
N ASN A 79 7.14 3.66 -5.73
CA ASN A 79 7.16 2.79 -6.91
C ASN A 79 7.07 3.50 -8.27
N HIS A 80 7.59 4.71 -8.39
CA HIS A 80 7.59 5.46 -9.66
C HIS A 80 8.66 5.02 -10.68
N LYS A 81 9.30 3.86 -10.54
CA LYS A 81 10.16 3.34 -11.63
C LYS A 81 9.27 2.87 -12.77
N LYS A 82 9.20 3.66 -13.84
CA LYS A 82 8.55 3.28 -15.11
C LYS A 82 9.06 1.90 -15.50
N ARG A 83 8.17 0.90 -15.54
CA ARG A 83 8.47 -0.34 -16.26
C ARG A 83 8.68 0.04 -17.71
N SER A 84 9.88 -0.24 -18.25
CA SER A 84 10.10 -0.12 -19.68
C SER A 84 9.06 -1.00 -20.39
N THR A 85 8.25 -0.40 -21.24
CA THR A 85 7.35 -1.12 -22.15
C THR A 85 8.10 -1.64 -23.38
N ASP A 86 9.36 -1.22 -23.57
CA ASP A 86 10.20 -1.64 -24.66
C ASP A 86 11.22 -2.70 -24.21
N TRP A 87 11.23 -3.82 -24.93
CA TRP A 87 12.09 -4.95 -24.64
C TRP A 87 13.56 -4.63 -24.92
N LYS A 88 13.85 -3.76 -25.90
CA LYS A 88 15.23 -3.32 -26.16
C LYS A 88 15.79 -2.52 -24.99
N ALA A 89 15.05 -1.50 -24.54
CA ALA A 89 15.44 -0.71 -23.38
C ALA A 89 15.53 -1.53 -22.08
N PHE A 90 14.74 -2.60 -21.95
CA PHE A 90 14.86 -3.52 -20.81
C PHE A 90 16.16 -4.34 -20.85
N VAL A 91 16.53 -4.86 -22.01
CA VAL A 91 17.75 -5.67 -22.22
C VAL A 91 19.01 -4.81 -22.02
N GLU A 92 19.01 -3.57 -22.50
CA GLU A 92 20.11 -2.61 -22.25
C GLU A 92 20.26 -2.25 -20.77
N GLN A 93 19.13 -2.11 -20.06
CA GLN A 93 19.14 -1.74 -18.66
C GLN A 93 19.50 -2.90 -17.72
N PHE A 94 19.31 -4.15 -18.16
CA PHE A 94 19.55 -5.35 -17.35
C PHE A 94 20.29 -6.44 -18.15
N PRO A 95 21.55 -6.21 -18.56
CA PRO A 95 22.30 -7.15 -19.38
C PRO A 95 22.52 -8.50 -18.67
N ASP A 96 22.63 -8.50 -17.34
CA ASP A 96 22.85 -9.70 -16.50
C ASP A 96 21.66 -10.67 -16.51
N ARG A 97 20.49 -10.26 -17.04
CA ARG A 97 19.27 -11.07 -17.08
C ARG A 97 19.05 -11.76 -18.42
N ILE A 98 19.98 -11.61 -19.37
CA ILE A 98 19.93 -12.27 -20.67
C ILE A 98 20.48 -13.69 -20.49
N VAL A 99 19.60 -14.70 -20.56
CA VAL A 99 20.04 -16.09 -20.58
C VAL A 99 20.42 -16.44 -22.02
N ASN A 100 21.71 -16.41 -22.32
CA ASN A 100 22.21 -16.95 -23.58
C ASN A 100 22.12 -18.48 -23.49
N THR A 101 21.24 -19.07 -24.30
CA THR A 101 21.21 -20.51 -24.55
C THR A 101 22.20 -20.85 -25.64
#